data_AF-A0A388P7Q9-F1
#
_entry.id   AF-A0A388P7Q9-F1
#
_cell.length_a   1.000
_cell.length_b   1.000
_cell.length_c   1.000
_cell.angle_alpha   90.00
_cell.angle_beta   90.00
_cell.angle_gamma   90.00
#
_symmetry.space_group_name_H-M   'P 1'
#
loop_
_entity.id
_entity.type
_entity.pdbx_description
1 polymer ?
#
loop_
_entity_poly.entity_id
_entity_poly.type
_entity_poly.pdbx_seq_one_letter_code
_entity_poly.pdbx_strand_id
1 'polypeptide(L)'
;MLAGRLLPRLELAAAKAADPSLYVVAYINCSAAVKAISDVIVTSGNASKIVNRVPADRNILFVPDQNLGRWVSGKTGRSMQLWPGNCYAHVQFTPGALLRTKAAHPGAPIVAHPECTEAVREMADMVCSTEMMVGWCKQQTAETIIITTESGMIHRLRKEVPGKTFVSAPTDRCSCNDCKFMKMNTLAKVRDCLRDGSPEIPDGREHPRRRRDSAPPHARME
;
A
#
# COMPACT_ATOMS: atom_id res chain seq x y z
N MET A 1 -1.12 4.93 -8.53
CA MET A 1 -0.13 4.72 -7.46
C MET A 1 0.91 3.66 -7.81
N LEU A 2 0.56 2.62 -8.57
CA LEU A 2 1.53 1.63 -9.04
C LEU A 2 2.31 2.13 -10.27
N ALA A 3 3.62 1.83 -10.36
CA ALA A 3 4.35 1.83 -11.63
C ALA A 3 4.45 0.41 -12.20
N GLY A 4 4.72 0.32 -13.50
CA GLY A 4 4.64 -0.93 -14.24
C GLY A 4 3.30 -1.07 -14.98
N ARG A 5 3.05 -2.26 -15.51
CA ARG A 5 1.88 -2.54 -16.35
C ARG A 5 0.61 -2.36 -15.53
N LEU A 6 -0.12 -1.26 -15.75
CA LEU A 6 -1.49 -1.08 -15.29
C LEU A 6 -2.27 -2.35 -15.62
N LEU A 7 -2.99 -2.93 -14.65
CA LEU A 7 -3.83 -4.10 -14.88
C LEU A 7 -5.14 -3.64 -15.54
N PRO A 8 -5.34 -3.85 -16.86
CA PRO A 8 -6.57 -3.47 -17.53
C PRO A 8 -7.63 -4.51 -17.23
N ARG A 9 -8.88 -4.07 -16.99
CA ARG A 9 -10.03 -4.97 -16.77
C ARG A 9 -10.15 -5.99 -17.89
N LEU A 10 -9.92 -5.58 -19.13
CA LEU A 10 -10.07 -6.44 -20.31
C LEU A 10 -9.06 -7.60 -20.28
N GLU A 11 -7.81 -7.35 -19.90
CA GLU A 11 -6.80 -8.42 -19.83
C GLU A 11 -7.10 -9.38 -18.68
N LEU A 12 -7.57 -8.87 -17.52
CA LEU A 12 -7.99 -9.73 -16.41
C LEU A 12 -9.21 -10.58 -16.77
N ALA A 13 -10.19 -9.98 -17.47
CA ALA A 13 -11.37 -10.69 -17.94
C ALA A 13 -11.00 -11.80 -18.95
N ALA A 14 -10.08 -11.51 -19.87
CA ALA A 14 -9.55 -12.51 -20.79
C ALA A 14 -8.83 -13.65 -20.05
N ALA A 15 -8.04 -13.35 -19.02
CA ALA A 15 -7.38 -14.36 -18.20
C ALA A 15 -8.38 -15.27 -17.47
N LYS A 16 -9.44 -14.70 -16.87
CA LYS A 16 -10.51 -15.49 -16.23
C LYS A 16 -11.32 -16.33 -17.23
N ALA A 17 -11.51 -15.83 -18.46
CA ALA A 17 -12.20 -16.59 -19.51
C ALA A 17 -11.34 -17.77 -20.02
N ALA A 18 -10.02 -17.61 -20.06
CA ALA A 18 -9.09 -18.65 -20.47
C ALA A 18 -8.90 -19.75 -19.40
N ASP A 19 -9.03 -19.42 -18.12
CA ASP A 19 -8.93 -20.37 -17.02
C ASP A 19 -10.08 -20.18 -16.01
N PRO A 20 -11.16 -21.00 -16.10
CA PRO A 20 -12.28 -20.97 -15.14
C PRO A 20 -11.87 -21.35 -13.70
N SER A 21 -10.73 -22.01 -13.52
CA SER A 21 -10.17 -22.36 -12.20
C SER A 21 -9.38 -21.21 -11.57
N LEU A 22 -9.15 -20.12 -12.31
CA LEU A 22 -8.40 -18.96 -11.85
C LEU A 22 -9.12 -18.26 -10.69
N TYR A 23 -8.40 -18.08 -9.59
CA TYR A 23 -8.83 -17.34 -8.41
C TYR A 23 -8.00 -16.07 -8.28
N VAL A 24 -8.66 -14.93 -8.47
CA VAL A 24 -8.03 -13.61 -8.52
C VAL A 24 -8.03 -12.99 -7.14
N VAL A 25 -6.82 -12.85 -6.59
CA VAL A 25 -6.56 -12.12 -5.34
C VAL A 25 -6.10 -10.71 -5.69
N ALA A 26 -6.98 -9.73 -5.49
CA ALA A 26 -6.71 -8.34 -5.83
C ALA A 26 -6.29 -7.53 -4.61
N TYR A 27 -5.08 -6.98 -4.65
CA TYR A 27 -4.67 -5.96 -3.70
C TYR A 27 -5.52 -4.69 -3.87
N ILE A 28 -5.86 -4.05 -2.74
CA ILE A 28 -6.76 -2.88 -2.67
C ILE A 28 -6.35 -1.75 -3.62
N ASN A 29 -5.06 -1.62 -3.94
CA ASN A 29 -4.49 -0.61 -4.83
C ASN A 29 -4.74 -0.90 -6.33
N CYS A 30 -5.97 -1.23 -6.71
CA CYS A 30 -6.41 -1.41 -8.10
C CYS A 30 -7.69 -0.61 -8.40
N SER A 31 -8.14 -0.55 -9.65
CA SER A 31 -9.37 0.14 -10.02
C SER A 31 -10.62 -0.57 -9.46
N ALA A 32 -11.73 0.15 -9.29
CA ALA A 32 -13.02 -0.45 -8.93
C ALA A 32 -13.46 -1.51 -9.97
N ALA A 33 -13.14 -1.27 -11.24
CA ALA A 33 -13.41 -2.19 -12.34
C ALA A 33 -12.67 -3.53 -12.22
N VAL A 34 -11.44 -3.53 -11.72
CA VAL A 34 -10.68 -4.76 -11.40
C VAL A 34 -11.30 -5.46 -10.19
N LYS A 35 -11.61 -4.70 -9.12
CA LYS A 35 -12.26 -5.24 -7.91
C LYS A 35 -13.55 -6.00 -8.25
N ALA A 36 -14.37 -5.44 -9.13
CA ALA A 36 -15.67 -6.01 -9.52
C ALA A 36 -15.59 -7.41 -10.16
N ILE A 37 -14.43 -7.78 -10.71
CA ILE A 37 -14.22 -9.10 -11.36
C ILE A 37 -13.21 -9.98 -10.60
N SER A 38 -12.76 -9.54 -9.43
CA SER A 38 -11.83 -10.28 -8.57
C SER A 38 -12.58 -11.14 -7.56
N ASP A 39 -12.00 -12.28 -7.17
CA ASP A 39 -12.65 -13.22 -6.25
C ASP A 39 -12.49 -12.77 -4.78
N VAL A 40 -11.38 -12.10 -4.46
CA VAL A 40 -11.18 -11.49 -3.14
C VAL A 40 -10.31 -10.24 -3.21
N ILE A 41 -10.53 -9.33 -2.26
CA ILE A 41 -9.71 -8.12 -2.09
C ILE A 41 -8.85 -8.25 -0.83
N VAL A 42 -7.57 -7.89 -0.94
CA VAL A 42 -6.61 -7.94 0.16
C VAL A 42 -5.94 -6.59 0.40
N THR A 43 -5.36 -6.41 1.57
CA THR A 43 -4.42 -5.35 1.92
C THR A 43 -3.07 -5.96 2.27
N SER A 44 -2.01 -5.16 2.37
CA SER A 44 -0.69 -5.65 2.79
C SER A 44 -0.70 -6.27 4.19
N GLY A 45 -1.67 -5.91 5.04
CA GLY A 45 -1.83 -6.45 6.40
C GLY A 45 -2.58 -7.79 6.50
N ASN A 46 -3.38 -8.18 5.50
CA ASN A 46 -4.19 -9.40 5.58
C ASN A 46 -3.94 -10.40 4.42
N ALA A 47 -3.16 -10.04 3.41
CA ALA A 47 -2.98 -10.85 2.20
C ALA A 47 -2.58 -12.30 2.48
N SER A 48 -1.56 -12.54 3.32
CA SER A 48 -1.12 -13.90 3.66
C SER A 48 -2.22 -14.73 4.35
N LYS A 49 -3.01 -14.10 5.22
CA LYS A 49 -4.11 -14.79 5.93
C LYS A 49 -5.23 -15.20 4.96
N ILE A 50 -5.56 -14.33 4.00
CA ILE A 50 -6.60 -14.60 3.00
C ILE A 50 -6.12 -15.63 1.98
N VAL A 51 -4.89 -15.53 1.50
CA VAL A 51 -4.32 -16.48 0.52
C VAL A 51 -4.26 -17.91 1.07
N ASN A 52 -3.97 -18.09 2.37
CA ASN A 52 -4.04 -19.41 3.01
C ASN A 52 -5.44 -20.04 3.01
N ARG A 53 -6.50 -19.24 2.85
CA ARG A 53 -7.90 -19.71 2.81
C ARG A 53 -8.42 -19.95 1.40
N VAL A 54 -7.64 -19.60 0.37
CA VAL A 54 -8.02 -19.90 -1.01
C VAL A 54 -8.02 -21.43 -1.20
N PRO A 55 -9.05 -22.02 -1.83
CA PRO A 55 -9.11 -23.46 -2.04
C PRO A 55 -7.84 -24.01 -2.72
N ALA A 56 -7.38 -25.18 -2.30
CA ALA A 56 -6.08 -25.73 -2.69
C ALA A 56 -6.00 -26.11 -4.18
N ASP A 57 -7.13 -26.41 -4.79
CA ASP A 57 -7.34 -26.82 -6.18
C ASP A 57 -7.40 -25.64 -7.18
N ARG A 58 -7.33 -24.39 -6.68
CA ARG A 58 -7.45 -23.19 -7.51
C ARG A 58 -6.08 -22.63 -7.90
N ASN A 59 -5.93 -22.27 -9.17
CA ASN A 59 -4.81 -21.46 -9.65
C ASN A 59 -4.97 -20.03 -9.14
N ILE A 60 -3.97 -19.47 -8.47
CA ILE A 60 -4.07 -18.12 -7.91
C ILE A 60 -3.38 -17.13 -8.84
N LEU A 61 -4.09 -16.05 -9.21
CA LEU A 61 -3.51 -14.85 -9.80
C LEU A 61 -3.52 -13.72 -8.77
N PHE A 62 -2.33 -13.31 -8.33
CA PHE A 62 -2.17 -12.17 -7.42
C PHE A 62 -1.94 -10.89 -8.22
N VAL A 63 -2.77 -9.88 -7.98
CA VAL A 63 -2.73 -8.62 -8.71
C VAL A 63 -2.75 -7.40 -7.79
N PRO A 64 -2.26 -6.24 -8.25
CA PRO A 64 -1.38 -6.05 -9.41
C PRO A 64 0.11 -6.04 -9.02
N ASP A 65 0.44 -6.09 -7.72
CA ASP A 65 1.80 -5.91 -7.22
C ASP A 65 2.54 -7.24 -7.06
N GLN A 66 3.54 -7.48 -7.92
CA GLN A 66 4.33 -8.72 -7.90
C GLN A 66 5.22 -8.86 -6.66
N ASN A 67 5.65 -7.76 -6.03
CA ASN A 67 6.54 -7.83 -4.87
C ASN A 67 5.76 -8.27 -3.65
N LEU A 68 4.58 -7.67 -3.44
CA LEU A 68 3.64 -8.12 -2.41
C LEU A 68 3.22 -9.56 -2.66
N GLY A 69 2.87 -9.91 -3.91
CA GLY A 69 2.51 -11.27 -4.28
C GLY A 69 3.62 -12.27 -3.99
N ARG A 70 4.87 -11.98 -4.37
CA ARG A 70 6.03 -12.85 -4.07
C ARG A 70 6.28 -13.00 -2.58
N TRP A 71 6.16 -11.91 -1.82
CA TRP A 71 6.26 -11.97 -0.36
C TRP A 71 5.17 -12.85 0.27
N VAL A 72 3.93 -12.73 -0.22
CA VAL A 72 2.81 -13.57 0.22
C VAL A 72 3.06 -15.04 -0.15
N SER A 73 3.51 -15.34 -1.36
CA SER A 73 3.88 -16.72 -1.76
C SER A 73 4.93 -17.30 -0.84
N GLY A 74 6.01 -16.55 -0.54
CA GLY A 74 7.04 -17.00 0.39
C GLY A 74 6.53 -17.23 1.83
N LYS A 75 5.58 -16.41 2.29
CA LYS A 75 4.97 -16.56 3.64
C LYS A 75 3.99 -17.72 3.75
N THR A 76 3.34 -18.09 2.65
CA THR A 76 2.22 -19.05 2.64
C THR A 76 2.59 -20.41 2.05
N GLY A 77 3.68 -20.48 1.28
CA GLY A 77 4.01 -21.63 0.46
C GLY A 77 3.07 -21.84 -0.74
N ARG A 78 2.10 -20.95 -0.97
CA ARG A 78 1.15 -21.07 -2.08
C ARG A 78 1.81 -20.59 -3.38
N SER A 79 1.81 -21.45 -4.39
CA SER A 79 2.18 -21.08 -5.76
C SER A 79 1.13 -20.10 -6.32
N MET A 80 1.59 -18.99 -6.87
CA MET A 80 0.75 -17.94 -7.44
C MET A 80 1.36 -17.41 -8.74
N GLN A 81 0.52 -17.16 -9.73
CA GLN A 81 0.84 -16.29 -10.85
C GLN A 81 0.82 -14.84 -10.37
N LEU A 82 1.81 -14.04 -10.78
CA LEU A 82 1.99 -12.68 -10.30
C LEU A 82 1.86 -11.70 -11.48
N TRP A 83 0.98 -10.72 -11.34
CA TRP A 83 0.91 -9.63 -12.31
C TRP A 83 2.16 -8.74 -12.23
N PRO A 84 2.81 -8.37 -13.35
CA PRO A 84 4.08 -7.63 -13.35
C PRO A 84 3.90 -6.12 -13.09
N GLY A 85 3.09 -5.75 -12.11
CA GLY A 85 2.99 -4.39 -11.57
C GLY A 85 3.77 -4.23 -10.26
N ASN A 86 4.05 -2.99 -9.86
CA ASN A 86 4.75 -2.69 -8.61
C ASN A 86 4.42 -1.29 -8.10
N CYS A 87 4.73 -0.98 -6.86
CA CYS A 87 4.71 0.40 -6.38
C CYS A 87 6.03 1.11 -6.69
N TYR A 88 5.95 2.21 -7.46
CA TYR A 88 7.14 2.94 -7.89
C TYR A 88 7.93 3.51 -6.70
N ALA A 89 7.25 3.91 -5.62
CA ALA A 89 7.91 4.44 -4.43
C ALA A 89 8.71 3.34 -3.72
N HIS A 90 8.17 2.12 -3.62
CA HIS A 90 8.84 1.03 -2.90
C HIS A 90 9.94 0.34 -3.70
N VAL A 91 9.91 0.39 -5.03
CA VAL A 91 11.01 -0.16 -5.86
C VAL A 91 12.20 0.77 -6.01
N GLN A 92 12.12 2.01 -5.51
CA GLN A 92 13.25 2.95 -5.50
C GLN A 92 14.28 2.67 -4.40
N PHE A 93 13.93 1.87 -3.39
CA PHE A 93 14.88 1.44 -2.38
C PHE A 93 15.86 0.43 -2.95
N THR A 94 17.14 0.57 -2.60
CA THR A 94 18.20 -0.34 -3.04
C THR A 94 18.98 -0.90 -1.85
N PRO A 95 19.51 -2.13 -1.96
CA PRO A 95 20.35 -2.71 -0.93
C PRO A 95 21.55 -1.84 -0.56
N GLY A 96 22.19 -1.21 -1.56
CA GLY A 96 23.33 -0.31 -1.35
C GLY A 96 22.97 0.91 -0.49
N ALA A 97 21.80 1.51 -0.73
CA ALA A 97 21.31 2.63 0.07
C ALA A 97 21.01 2.22 1.53
N LEU A 98 20.43 1.02 1.73
CA LEU A 98 20.22 0.48 3.07
C LEU A 98 21.52 0.16 3.80
N LEU A 99 22.53 -0.40 3.12
CA LEU A 99 23.84 -0.67 3.71
C LEU A 99 24.51 0.61 4.22
N ARG A 100 24.50 1.68 3.41
CA ARG A 100 25.03 3.00 3.83
C ARG A 100 24.29 3.55 5.05
N THR A 101 22.97 3.39 5.08
CA THR A 101 22.14 3.86 6.21
C THR A 101 22.41 3.07 7.47
N LYS A 102 22.57 1.74 7.36
CA LYS A 102 22.92 0.86 8.47
C LYS A 102 24.32 1.15 9.01
N ALA A 103 25.26 1.51 8.14
CA ALA A 103 26.60 1.95 8.56
C ALA A 103 26.56 3.30 9.32
N ALA A 104 25.69 4.23 8.91
CA ALA A 104 25.48 5.50 9.61
C ALA A 104 24.70 5.37 10.92
N HIS A 105 23.89 4.32 11.06
CA HIS A 105 23.10 4.03 12.26
C HIS A 105 23.33 2.59 12.74
N PRO A 106 24.51 2.26 13.28
CA PRO A 106 24.82 0.91 13.74
C PRO A 106 23.80 0.43 14.79
N GLY A 107 23.29 -0.79 14.63
CA GLY A 107 22.31 -1.39 15.54
C GLY A 107 20.86 -0.91 15.38
N ALA A 108 20.58 0.05 14.48
CA ALA A 108 19.21 0.44 14.17
C ALA A 108 18.52 -0.65 13.32
N PRO A 109 17.39 -1.22 13.77
CA PRO A 109 16.68 -2.21 12.98
C PRO A 109 15.94 -1.55 11.82
N ILE A 110 15.78 -2.31 10.74
CA ILE A 110 15.14 -1.91 9.49
C ILE A 110 13.75 -2.53 9.42
N VAL A 111 12.73 -1.70 9.18
CA VAL A 111 11.38 -2.16 8.84
C VAL A 111 11.00 -1.76 7.43
N ALA A 112 10.56 -2.73 6.63
CA ALA A 112 10.22 -2.53 5.22
C ALA A 112 8.76 -2.88 4.90
N HIS A 113 8.21 -2.19 3.91
CA HIS A 113 6.89 -2.54 3.37
C HIS A 113 7.01 -3.75 2.42
N PRO A 114 6.04 -4.67 2.38
CA PRO A 114 6.08 -5.85 1.49
C PRO A 114 6.07 -5.53 -0.01
N GLU A 115 5.74 -4.30 -0.41
CA GLU A 115 5.86 -3.83 -1.81
C GLU A 115 7.32 -3.57 -2.25
N CYS A 116 8.27 -3.56 -1.29
CA CYS A 116 9.69 -3.44 -1.61
C CYS A 116 10.20 -4.68 -2.37
N THR A 117 11.27 -4.48 -3.14
CA THR A 117 11.96 -5.58 -3.83
C THR A 117 12.44 -6.63 -2.83
N GLU A 118 12.64 -7.86 -3.33
CA GLU A 118 13.10 -8.98 -2.50
C GLU A 118 14.43 -8.69 -1.80
N ALA A 119 15.41 -8.18 -2.53
CA ALA A 119 16.71 -7.81 -1.97
C ALA A 119 16.62 -6.76 -0.85
N VAL A 120 15.64 -5.85 -0.90
CA VAL A 120 15.37 -4.88 0.18
C VAL A 120 14.67 -5.55 1.37
N ARG A 121 13.72 -6.45 1.11
CA ARG A 121 13.00 -7.19 2.15
C ARG A 121 13.91 -8.13 2.94
N GLU A 122 14.88 -8.74 2.30
CA GLU A 122 15.86 -9.64 2.94
C GLU A 122 16.80 -8.92 3.91
N MET A 123 17.02 -7.63 3.72
CA MET A 123 17.81 -6.81 4.64
C MET A 123 17.02 -6.29 5.84
N ALA A 124 15.70 -6.43 5.83
CA ALA A 124 14.83 -5.88 6.86
C ALA A 124 14.66 -6.85 8.03
N ASP A 125 14.76 -6.33 9.26
CA ASP A 125 14.44 -7.07 10.49
C ASP A 125 12.93 -7.34 10.60
N MET A 126 12.11 -6.52 9.94
CA MET A 126 10.66 -6.73 9.85
C MET A 126 10.11 -6.32 8.49
N VAL A 127 9.19 -7.12 7.96
CA VAL A 127 8.41 -6.79 6.76
C VAL A 127 6.92 -6.82 7.08
N CYS A 128 6.25 -5.67 7.03
CA CYS A 128 4.83 -5.56 7.41
C CYS A 128 4.12 -4.34 6.77
N SER A 129 2.80 -4.26 6.92
CA SER A 129 2.01 -3.10 6.47
C SER A 129 2.28 -1.87 7.33
N THR A 130 2.00 -0.67 6.82
CA THR A 130 2.19 0.60 7.57
C THR A 130 1.45 0.62 8.90
N GLU A 131 0.27 0.01 8.99
CA GLU A 131 -0.48 -0.11 10.24
C GLU A 131 0.26 -0.99 11.26
N MET A 132 0.77 -2.14 10.80
CA MET A 132 1.55 -3.05 11.64
C MET A 132 2.93 -2.49 12.01
N MET A 133 3.51 -1.62 11.17
CA MET A 133 4.80 -0.97 11.44
C MET A 133 4.75 -0.16 12.73
N VAL A 134 3.64 0.55 13.00
CA VAL A 134 3.50 1.32 14.24
C VAL A 134 3.57 0.40 15.46
N GLY A 135 2.79 -0.69 15.44
CA GLY A 135 2.77 -1.66 16.53
C GLY A 135 4.15 -2.30 16.75
N TRP A 136 4.85 -2.66 15.66
CA TRP A 136 6.19 -3.22 15.74
C TRP A 136 7.21 -2.20 16.30
N CYS A 137 7.16 -0.94 15.87
CA CYS A 137 8.06 0.11 16.36
C CYS A 137 7.87 0.40 17.86
N LYS A 138 6.63 0.31 18.37
CA LYS A 138 6.33 0.44 19.81
C LYS A 138 7.01 -0.66 20.65
N GLN A 139 7.18 -1.85 20.08
CA GLN A 139 7.76 -3.00 20.76
C GLN A 139 9.30 -3.03 20.66
N GLN A 140 9.91 -2.21 19.82
CA GLN A 140 11.37 -2.19 19.68
C GLN A 140 12.04 -1.49 20.87
N THR A 141 13.15 -2.04 21.33
CA THR A 141 14.00 -1.40 22.35
C THR A 141 14.94 -0.36 21.74
N ALA A 142 15.31 -0.52 20.47
CA ALA A 142 16.20 0.40 19.76
C ALA A 142 15.68 1.85 19.79
N GLU A 143 16.56 2.81 20.06
CA GLU A 143 16.25 4.25 20.04
C GLU A 143 16.04 4.75 18.61
N THR A 144 16.82 4.24 17.66
CA THR A 144 16.76 4.60 16.24
C THR A 144 16.22 3.44 15.41
N ILE A 145 15.29 3.71 14.50
CA ILE A 145 14.71 2.71 13.58
C ILE A 145 14.73 3.26 12.16
N ILE A 146 15.17 2.43 11.21
CA ILE A 146 15.21 2.74 9.78
C ILE A 146 13.89 2.33 9.14
N ILE A 147 13.22 3.29 8.50
CA ILE A 147 11.89 3.14 7.90
C ILE A 147 12.00 3.06 6.38
N THR A 148 11.62 1.92 5.82
CA THR A 148 11.68 1.63 4.38
C THR A 148 10.27 1.57 3.78
N THR A 149 9.61 2.74 3.73
CA THR A 149 8.31 2.98 3.11
C THR A 149 8.17 4.46 2.73
N GLU A 150 6.99 4.91 2.35
CA GLU A 150 6.71 6.32 2.04
C GLU A 150 7.02 7.25 3.25
N SER A 151 7.64 8.40 2.97
CA SER A 151 8.21 9.31 3.99
C SER A 151 7.19 9.86 4.99
N GLY A 152 5.92 10.00 4.60
CA GLY A 152 4.83 10.45 5.45
C GLY A 152 4.60 9.53 6.66
N MET A 153 5.04 8.28 6.59
CA MET A 153 5.01 7.34 7.71
C MET A 153 5.83 7.85 8.90
N ILE A 154 6.93 8.57 8.67
CA ILE A 154 7.77 9.11 9.75
C ILE A 154 7.00 10.12 10.60
N HIS A 155 6.15 10.95 10.00
CA HIS A 155 5.32 11.89 10.75
C HIS A 155 4.37 11.15 11.70
N ARG A 156 3.69 10.11 11.20
CA ARG A 156 2.81 9.26 12.01
C ARG A 156 3.57 8.58 13.15
N LEU A 157 4.74 8.00 12.86
CA LEU A 157 5.57 7.32 13.85
C LEU A 157 6.05 8.26 14.95
N ARG A 158 6.49 9.48 14.62
CA ARG A 158 6.88 10.49 15.62
C ARG A 158 5.72 10.87 16.54
N LYS A 159 4.49 10.91 16.02
CA LYS A 159 3.29 11.21 16.80
C LYS A 159 2.88 10.05 17.71
N GLU A 160 2.92 8.82 17.21
CA GLU A 160 2.40 7.64 17.92
C GLU A 160 3.42 6.89 18.78
N VAL A 161 4.71 7.12 18.54
CA VAL A 161 5.82 6.51 19.26
C VAL A 161 6.82 7.61 19.65
N PRO A 162 6.40 8.56 20.51
CA PRO A 162 7.28 9.64 20.94
C PRO A 162 8.49 9.07 21.70
N GLY A 163 9.66 9.66 21.52
CA GLY A 163 10.91 9.24 22.18
C GLY A 163 11.82 8.32 21.36
N LYS A 164 11.41 7.93 20.16
CA LYS A 164 12.30 7.23 19.20
C LYS A 164 12.68 8.12 18.02
N THR A 165 13.85 7.85 17.47
CA THR A 165 14.36 8.47 16.25
C THR A 165 14.01 7.60 15.05
N PHE A 166 13.30 8.19 14.08
CA PHE A 166 12.94 7.50 12.84
C PHE A 166 13.72 8.10 11.68
N VAL A 167 14.48 7.24 10.98
CA VAL A 167 15.30 7.59 9.83
C VAL A 167 14.66 7.03 8.58
N SER A 168 14.43 7.86 7.57
CA SER A 168 13.96 7.36 6.26
C SER A 168 15.09 6.62 5.59
N ALA A 169 14.84 5.39 5.12
CA ALA A 169 15.73 4.76 4.16
C ALA A 169 15.85 5.67 2.92
N PRO A 170 17.07 5.94 2.42
CA PRO A 170 17.25 6.68 1.20
C PRO A 170 17.03 5.81 -0.02
N THR A 171 16.66 6.47 -1.11
CA THR A 171 16.83 5.96 -2.48
C THR A 171 18.21 6.37 -2.97
N ASP A 172 18.67 5.87 -4.13
CA ASP A 172 19.94 6.33 -4.70
C ASP A 172 19.93 7.80 -5.16
N ARG A 173 18.77 8.46 -5.19
CA ARG A 173 18.63 9.88 -5.60
C ARG A 173 18.38 10.83 -4.43
N CYS A 174 17.52 10.46 -3.48
CA CYS A 174 17.24 11.24 -2.27
C CYS A 174 16.69 10.40 -1.13
N SER A 175 16.72 10.93 0.09
CA SER A 175 16.03 10.42 1.28
C SER A 175 14.51 10.69 1.29
N CYS A 176 14.02 11.43 0.29
CA CYS A 176 12.65 11.88 0.13
C CYS A 176 11.82 10.91 -0.72
N ASN A 177 11.57 9.69 -0.21
CA ASN A 177 10.74 8.71 -0.93
C ASN A 177 9.24 9.06 -0.83
N ASP A 178 8.86 10.16 -1.48
CA ASP A 178 7.51 10.71 -1.45
C ASP A 178 6.64 10.09 -2.56
N CYS A 179 5.46 9.62 -2.18
CA CYS A 179 4.46 9.26 -3.16
C CYS A 179 3.83 10.54 -3.75
N LYS A 180 4.28 10.97 -4.94
CA LYS A 180 3.78 12.12 -5.71
C LYS A 180 2.26 12.16 -5.77
N PHE A 181 1.61 11.01 -5.93
CA PHE A 181 0.16 10.91 -5.98
C PHE A 181 -0.49 11.22 -4.63
N MET A 182 0.11 10.76 -3.52
CA MET A 182 -0.37 11.12 -2.17
C MET A 182 -0.15 12.61 -1.88
N LYS A 183 0.97 13.18 -2.32
CA LYS A 183 1.28 14.62 -2.13
C LYS A 183 0.49 15.56 -3.04
N MET A 184 -0.38 15.04 -3.92
CA MET A 184 -1.31 15.87 -4.70
C MET A 184 -2.36 16.55 -3.81
N ASN A 185 -2.63 16.01 -2.63
CA ASN A 185 -3.55 16.58 -1.64
C ASN A 185 -2.85 17.66 -0.83
N THR A 186 -3.36 18.90 -0.89
CA THR A 186 -2.83 20.06 -0.16
C THR A 186 -3.91 20.67 0.73
N LEU A 187 -3.52 21.44 1.76
CA LEU A 187 -4.48 22.12 2.64
C LEU A 187 -5.45 23.03 1.87
N ALA A 188 -4.96 23.74 0.84
CA ALA A 188 -5.82 24.55 -0.02
C ALA A 188 -6.87 23.71 -0.76
N LYS A 189 -6.46 22.57 -1.35
CA LYS A 189 -7.39 21.66 -2.02
C LYS A 189 -8.40 21.03 -1.06
N VAL A 190 -8.00 20.72 0.17
CA VAL A 190 -8.92 20.21 1.20
C VAL A 190 -9.94 21.29 1.59
N ARG A 191 -9.49 22.52 1.82
CA ARG A 191 -10.38 23.68 2.07
C ARG A 191 -11.37 23.86 0.91
N ASP A 192 -10.88 23.89 -0.32
CA ASP A 192 -11.72 24.10 -1.50
C ASP A 192 -12.70 22.93 -1.68
N CYS A 193 -12.28 21.69 -1.43
CA CYS A 193 -13.16 20.52 -1.44
C CYS A 193 -14.29 20.61 -0.41
N LEU A 194 -14.00 21.04 0.81
CA LEU A 194 -15.00 21.23 1.86
C LEU A 194 -15.95 22.40 1.60
N ARG A 195 -15.44 23.48 1.00
CA ARG A 195 -16.24 24.67 0.62
C ARG A 195 -17.16 24.36 -0.55
N ASP A 196 -16.62 23.76 -1.61
CA ASP A 196 -17.29 23.63 -2.90
C ASP A 196 -18.02 22.29 -3.05
N GLY A 197 -17.78 21.33 -2.14
CA GLY A 197 -18.36 19.98 -2.19
C GLY A 197 -17.91 19.16 -3.41
N SER A 198 -16.74 19.47 -3.98
CA SER A 198 -16.19 18.85 -5.20
C SER A 198 -14.69 18.58 -5.07
N PRO A 199 -14.09 17.63 -5.82
CA PRO A 199 -14.73 16.76 -6.80
C PRO A 199 -15.57 15.64 -6.17
N GLU A 200 -16.70 15.34 -6.80
CA GLU A 200 -17.50 14.14 -6.51
C GLU A 200 -16.79 12.91 -7.12
N ILE A 201 -16.83 11.78 -6.41
CA ILE A 201 -16.42 10.49 -6.95
C ILE A 201 -17.69 9.79 -7.44
N PRO A 202 -17.90 9.67 -8.76
CA PRO A 202 -19.10 9.00 -9.28
C PRO A 202 -19.07 7.53 -8.84
N ASP A 203 -20.10 7.10 -8.13
CA ASP A 203 -20.25 5.71 -7.68
C ASP A 203 -21.07 4.85 -8.66
N GLY A 204 -21.46 5.45 -9.80
CA GLY A 204 -22.29 4.82 -10.83
C GLY A 204 -23.76 4.66 -10.44
N ARG A 205 -24.18 5.17 -9.28
CA ARG A 205 -25.58 5.18 -8.82
C ARG A 205 -26.13 6.60 -8.95
N GLU A 206 -27.31 6.76 -9.54
CA GLU A 206 -27.99 8.06 -9.54
C GLU A 206 -28.31 8.47 -8.10
N HIS A 207 -27.53 9.42 -7.57
CA HIS A 207 -27.86 10.12 -6.34
C HIS A 207 -28.50 11.45 -6.74
N PRO A 208 -29.78 11.71 -6.42
CA PRO A 208 -30.32 13.05 -6.60
C PRO A 208 -29.45 14.00 -5.78
N ARG A 209 -28.77 14.94 -6.45
CA ARG A 209 -27.91 15.94 -5.82
C ARG A 209 -28.70 16.57 -4.67
N ARG A 210 -28.36 16.24 -3.42
CA ARG A 210 -28.82 17.02 -2.28
C ARG A 210 -28.13 18.37 -2.39
N ARG A 211 -28.75 19.31 -3.11
CA ARG A 211 -28.45 20.73 -3.00
C ARG A 211 -28.44 21.04 -1.51
N ARG A 212 -27.29 21.51 -1.01
CA ARG A 212 -27.15 22.00 0.38
C ARG A 212 -27.99 23.27 0.63
N ASP A 213 -28.69 23.78 -0.37
CA ASP A 213 -29.37 25.07 -0.34
C ASP A 213 -30.85 25.03 0.09
N SER A 214 -31.34 23.92 0.66
CA SER A 214 -32.76 23.86 1.10
C SER A 214 -32.98 23.26 2.49
N ALA A 215 -31.94 23.16 3.33
CA ALA A 215 -32.15 22.87 4.75
C ALA A 215 -32.42 24.18 5.50
N PRO A 216 -33.58 24.35 6.17
CA PRO A 216 -33.87 25.56 6.90
C PRO A 216 -32.94 25.70 8.13
N PRO A 217 -32.74 26.93 8.65
CA PRO A 217 -31.60 27.28 9.51
C PRO A 217 -31.50 26.53 10.86
N HIS A 218 -32.57 25.84 11.26
CA HIS A 218 -32.71 25.19 12.57
C HIS A 218 -32.09 23.77 12.65
N ALA A 219 -31.57 23.22 11.55
CA ALA A 219 -30.95 21.89 11.53
C ALA A 219 -29.41 21.91 11.67
N ARG A 220 -28.84 22.91 12.36
CA ARG A 220 -27.43 22.92 12.77
C ARG A 220 -27.39 22.66 14.28
N MET A 221 -27.22 21.39 14.65
CA MET A 221 -27.05 20.99 16.05
C MET A 221 -25.68 21.43 16.57
N GLU A 222 -25.73 21.91 17.81
CA GLU A 222 -24.63 22.00 18.79
C GLU A 222 -23.87 20.68 18.94
#